data_AF-A0A924MBC0-F1
#
_entry.id   AF-A0A924MBC0-F1
#
_cell.length_a   1.000
_cell.length_b   1.000
_cell.length_c   1.000
_cell.angle_alpha   90.00
_cell.angle_beta   90.00
_cell.angle_gamma   90.00
#
_symmetry.space_group_name_H-M   'P 1'
#
loop_
_entity.id
_entity.type
_entity.pdbx_description
1 polymer ?
#
loop_
_entity_poly.entity_id
_entity_poly.type
_entity_poly.pdbx_seq_one_letter_code
_entity_poly.pdbx_strand_id
1 'polypeptide(L)'
;MIQEIREWFNTAFTKEKYDTYLANLNTKHADTIEFRIAETPIFIDKVFAKKLLGACESIVDVIVQPNFYALTKNAVPPQFKVPNGTKFSNFIAFDFGICENNDGELEPQLIEMQGFPSLFAFQIWQEEVARKSWDIPANFSPYLNGFDKTSYQQLLKEIILANHAAENVILLELFPHKQKTRVDFYCTEDYVGIKTVCLT
;
A
#
# COMPACT_ATOMS: atom_id res chain seq x y z
N MET A 1 -1.71 3.63 20.83
CA MET A 1 -0.42 3.02 20.43
C MET A 1 0.06 2.10 21.53
N ILE A 2 0.77 1.03 21.19
CA ILE A 2 1.29 0.08 22.19
C ILE A 2 2.49 0.72 22.89
N GLN A 3 2.33 1.07 24.17
CA GLN A 3 3.31 1.88 24.91
C GLN A 3 4.69 1.20 24.99
N GLU A 4 4.74 -0.08 25.36
CA GLU A 4 6.03 -0.78 25.54
C GLU A 4 6.81 -0.88 24.22
N ILE A 5 6.10 -1.06 23.10
CA ILE A 5 6.70 -1.10 21.77
C ILE A 5 7.22 0.27 21.35
N ARG A 6 6.48 1.34 21.69
CA ARG A 6 6.93 2.71 21.41
C ARG A 6 8.19 3.05 22.20
N GLU A 7 8.24 2.69 23.48
CA GLU A 7 9.41 2.87 24.33
C GLU A 7 10.61 2.07 23.80
N TRP A 8 10.41 0.79 23.48
CA TRP A 8 11.44 -0.05 22.86
C TRP A 8 12.03 0.57 21.58
N PHE A 9 11.17 1.02 20.66
CA PHE A 9 11.64 1.62 19.41
C PHE A 9 12.41 2.92 19.66
N ASN A 10 11.90 3.78 20.55
CA ASN A 10 12.57 5.03 20.91
C ASN A 10 13.96 4.79 21.52
N THR A 11 14.10 3.78 22.39
CA THR A 11 15.40 3.42 22.98
C THR A 11 16.37 2.85 21.94
N ALA A 12 15.87 2.06 20.99
CA ALA A 12 16.67 1.46 19.94
C ALA A 12 16.99 2.40 18.76
N PHE A 13 16.33 3.57 18.71
CA PHE A 13 16.48 4.53 17.62
C PHE A 13 17.76 5.35 17.76
N THR A 14 18.50 5.46 16.67
CA THR A 14 19.57 6.45 16.51
C THR A 14 19.48 7.07 15.12
N LYS A 15 19.96 8.31 14.98
CA LYS A 15 20.03 9.00 13.69
C LYS A 15 20.88 8.22 12.68
N GLU A 16 22.01 7.67 13.11
CA GLU A 16 22.89 6.84 12.28
C GLU A 16 22.18 5.59 11.74
N LYS A 17 21.39 4.91 12.59
CA LYS A 17 20.63 3.72 12.20
C LYS A 17 19.52 4.06 11.21
N TYR A 18 18.86 5.20 11.39
CA TYR A 18 17.89 5.72 10.44
C TYR A 18 18.53 6.15 9.11
N ASP A 19 19.67 6.83 9.13
CA ASP A 19 20.39 7.21 7.91
C ASP A 19 20.89 5.97 7.14
N THR A 20 21.32 4.93 7.86
CA THR A 20 21.65 3.61 7.29
C THR A 20 20.41 2.94 6.68
N TYR A 21 19.26 3.01 7.33
CA TYR A 21 17.98 2.53 6.78
C TYR A 21 17.63 3.23 5.46
N LEU A 22 17.74 4.56 5.40
CA LEU A 22 17.50 5.33 4.18
C LEU A 22 18.50 4.99 3.07
N ALA A 23 19.78 4.81 3.41
CA ALA A 23 20.79 4.37 2.45
C ALA A 23 20.47 2.99 1.89
N ASN A 24 20.09 2.04 2.76
CA ASN A 24 19.71 0.68 2.36
C ASN A 24 18.45 0.66 1.49
N LEU A 25 17.45 1.50 1.76
CA LEU A 25 16.27 1.61 0.90
C LEU A 25 16.64 2.00 -0.54
N ASN A 26 17.63 2.89 -0.70
CA ASN A 26 18.10 3.34 -2.00
C ASN A 26 18.99 2.33 -2.74
N THR A 27 19.41 1.21 -2.13
CA THR A 27 20.32 0.26 -2.82
C THR A 27 19.64 -0.52 -3.92
N LYS A 28 18.32 -0.73 -3.84
CA LYS A 28 17.58 -1.52 -4.84
C LYS A 28 17.37 -0.72 -6.13
N HIS A 29 16.96 0.54 -6.00
CA HIS A 29 16.86 1.49 -7.09
C HIS A 29 17.38 2.85 -6.62
N ALA A 30 18.63 3.18 -7.01
CA ALA A 30 19.33 4.37 -6.54
C ALA A 30 18.63 5.67 -6.95
N ASP A 31 18.57 6.63 -6.01
CA ASP A 31 18.05 7.98 -6.21
C ASP A 31 16.60 8.03 -6.69
N THR A 32 15.78 7.06 -6.29
CA THR A 32 14.37 6.96 -6.72
C THR A 32 13.35 7.37 -5.67
N ILE A 33 13.76 7.50 -4.42
CA ILE A 33 12.89 7.86 -3.30
C ILE A 33 12.98 9.38 -3.08
N GLU A 34 12.00 10.13 -3.59
CA GLU A 34 11.94 11.60 -3.47
C GLU A 34 11.00 12.11 -2.37
N PHE A 35 10.49 11.20 -1.54
CA PHE A 35 9.59 11.51 -0.45
C PHE A 35 10.21 11.13 0.89
N ARG A 36 9.66 11.70 1.97
CA ARG A 36 10.13 11.41 3.32
C ARG A 36 9.64 10.03 3.74
N ILE A 37 10.55 9.24 4.29
CA ILE A 37 10.20 8.01 4.99
C ILE A 37 10.06 8.34 6.48
N ALA A 38 9.05 7.78 7.14
CA ALA A 38 8.91 7.95 8.58
C ALA A 38 10.06 7.24 9.31
N GLU A 39 10.58 7.85 10.36
CA GLU A 39 11.64 7.29 11.20
C GLU A 39 11.21 6.03 11.95
N THR A 40 9.90 5.85 12.11
CA THR A 40 9.30 4.84 12.98
C THR A 40 8.03 4.29 12.35
N PRO A 41 7.87 2.96 12.28
CA PRO A 41 6.59 2.36 11.91
C PRO A 41 5.52 2.69 12.93
N ILE A 42 4.26 2.68 12.49
CA ILE A 42 3.12 2.76 13.39
C ILE A 42 2.79 1.35 13.87
N PHE A 43 2.90 1.13 15.18
CA PHE A 43 2.55 -0.13 15.82
C PHE A 43 1.14 -0.04 16.43
N ILE A 44 0.22 -0.83 15.89
CA ILE A 44 -1.16 -0.94 16.36
C ILE A 44 -1.41 -2.32 16.95
N ASP A 45 -2.30 -2.40 17.95
CA ASP A 45 -2.72 -3.67 18.51
C ASP A 45 -3.76 -4.38 17.62
N LYS A 46 -4.07 -5.63 17.97
CA LYS A 46 -5.05 -6.44 17.23
C LYS A 46 -6.47 -5.89 17.31
N VAL A 47 -6.81 -5.13 18.36
CA VAL A 47 -8.15 -4.55 18.54
C VAL A 47 -8.34 -3.43 17.53
N PHE A 48 -7.38 -2.50 17.44
CA PHE A 48 -7.41 -1.41 16.48
C PHE A 48 -7.26 -1.92 15.03
N ALA A 49 -6.40 -2.91 14.78
CA ALA A 49 -6.30 -3.55 13.46
C ALA A 49 -7.65 -4.16 13.02
N LYS A 50 -8.40 -4.77 13.94
CA LYS A 50 -9.75 -5.27 13.66
C LYS A 50 -10.75 -4.14 13.37
N LYS A 51 -10.65 -2.99 14.07
CA LYS A 51 -11.47 -1.80 13.77
C LYS A 51 -11.20 -1.30 12.34
N LEU A 52 -9.93 -1.19 11.94
CA LEU A 52 -9.52 -0.80 10.58
C LEU A 52 -10.06 -1.77 9.51
N LEU A 53 -9.81 -3.07 9.68
CA LEU A 53 -10.28 -4.09 8.75
C LEU A 53 -11.81 -4.10 8.66
N GLY A 54 -12.51 -4.01 9.80
CA GLY A 54 -13.97 -3.94 9.82
C GLY A 54 -14.52 -2.73 9.06
N ALA A 55 -13.88 -1.57 9.19
CA ALA A 55 -14.24 -0.38 8.41
C ALA A 55 -14.04 -0.61 6.90
N CYS A 56 -12.89 -1.16 6.49
CA CYS A 56 -12.62 -1.50 5.09
C CYS A 56 -13.66 -2.48 4.54
N GLU A 57 -13.90 -3.61 5.22
CA GLU A 57 -14.85 -4.64 4.78
C GLU A 57 -16.27 -4.07 4.67
N SER A 58 -16.71 -3.22 5.61
CA SER A 58 -18.04 -2.60 5.54
C SER A 58 -18.25 -1.74 4.29
N ILE A 59 -17.18 -1.08 3.81
CA ILE A 59 -17.22 -0.26 2.59
C ILE A 59 -17.14 -1.16 1.36
N VAL A 60 -16.24 -2.15 1.37
CA VAL A 60 -16.08 -3.12 0.28
C VAL A 60 -17.39 -3.88 0.05
N ASP A 61 -18.07 -4.31 1.10
CA ASP A 61 -19.38 -4.97 1.05
C ASP A 61 -20.44 -4.16 0.30
N VAL A 62 -20.38 -2.82 0.38
CA VAL A 62 -21.26 -1.91 -0.39
C VAL A 62 -20.81 -1.81 -1.85
N ILE A 63 -19.51 -1.67 -2.09
CA ILE A 63 -18.94 -1.51 -3.44
C ILE A 63 -19.17 -2.75 -4.31
N VAL A 64 -19.14 -3.95 -3.72
CA VAL A 64 -19.29 -5.22 -4.44
C VAL A 64 -20.75 -5.63 -4.66
N GLN A 65 -21.73 -4.85 -4.17
CA GLN A 65 -23.15 -5.17 -4.34
C GLN A 65 -23.55 -5.20 -5.82
N PRO A 66 -24.46 -6.11 -6.22
CA PRO A 66 -24.89 -6.22 -7.62
C PRO A 66 -25.48 -4.93 -8.21
N ASN A 67 -26.11 -4.09 -7.38
CA ASN A 67 -26.73 -2.83 -7.79
C ASN A 67 -25.81 -1.61 -7.64
N PHE A 68 -24.56 -1.75 -7.16
CA PHE A 68 -23.67 -0.61 -6.90
C PHE A 68 -23.44 0.25 -8.15
N TYR A 69 -23.20 -0.38 -9.31
CA TYR A 69 -23.06 0.35 -10.58
C TYR A 69 -24.32 1.17 -10.92
N ALA A 70 -25.52 0.63 -10.68
CA ALA A 70 -26.76 1.35 -10.95
C ALA A 70 -26.91 2.59 -10.05
N LEU A 71 -26.42 2.52 -8.81
CA LEU A 71 -26.40 3.64 -7.86
C LEU A 71 -25.38 4.72 -8.27
N THR A 72 -24.26 4.33 -8.86
CA THR A 72 -23.12 5.23 -9.15
C THR A 72 -22.99 5.64 -10.62
N LYS A 73 -23.79 5.09 -11.53
CA LYS A 73 -23.69 5.35 -13.00
C LYS A 73 -23.73 6.82 -13.42
N ASN A 74 -24.27 7.69 -12.57
CA ASN A 74 -24.38 9.12 -12.82
C ASN A 74 -23.21 9.94 -12.26
N ALA A 75 -22.29 9.30 -11.51
CA ALA A 75 -21.10 9.96 -10.96
C ALA A 75 -20.04 10.28 -12.03
N VAL A 76 -20.03 9.55 -13.14
CA VAL A 76 -19.09 9.75 -14.26
C VAL A 76 -19.82 10.43 -15.42
N PRO A 77 -19.37 11.64 -15.85
CA PRO A 77 -19.93 12.31 -17.02
C PRO A 77 -19.88 11.44 -18.28
N PRO A 78 -20.88 11.51 -19.18
CA PRO A 78 -20.98 10.63 -20.36
C PRO A 78 -19.72 10.60 -21.23
N GLN A 79 -19.03 11.74 -21.39
CA GLN A 79 -17.81 11.88 -22.19
C GLN A 79 -16.57 11.18 -21.60
N PHE A 80 -16.60 10.82 -20.31
CA PHE A 80 -15.51 10.11 -19.64
C PHE A 80 -15.81 8.62 -19.46
N LYS A 81 -16.89 8.11 -20.06
CA LYS A 81 -17.21 6.69 -20.01
C LYS A 81 -16.24 5.91 -20.90
N VAL A 82 -15.52 4.98 -20.28
CA VAL A 82 -14.62 4.05 -20.96
C VAL A 82 -15.38 2.74 -21.23
N PRO A 83 -15.34 2.19 -22.45
CA PRO A 83 -15.97 0.90 -22.73
C PRO A 83 -15.28 -0.24 -21.99
N ASN A 84 -15.99 -1.36 -21.78
CA ASN A 84 -15.45 -2.60 -21.21
C ASN A 84 -14.83 -2.45 -19.80
N GLY A 85 -15.38 -1.58 -18.96
CA GLY A 85 -14.97 -1.48 -17.55
C GLY A 85 -15.18 -2.79 -16.77
N THR A 86 -14.38 -2.99 -15.73
CA THR A 86 -14.53 -4.12 -14.81
C THR A 86 -15.72 -3.92 -13.88
N LYS A 87 -16.24 -5.01 -13.32
CA LYS A 87 -17.36 -4.95 -12.36
C LYS A 87 -16.95 -4.27 -11.04
N PHE A 88 -15.69 -4.39 -10.65
CA PHE A 88 -15.11 -3.84 -9.43
C PHE A 88 -13.66 -3.42 -9.68
N SER A 89 -13.15 -2.52 -8.84
CA SER A 89 -11.74 -2.12 -8.86
C SER A 89 -10.85 -3.30 -8.44
N ASN A 90 -9.70 -3.45 -9.08
CA ASN A 90 -8.68 -4.41 -8.66
C ASN A 90 -7.86 -3.93 -7.46
N PHE A 91 -7.79 -2.61 -7.27
CA PHE A 91 -7.01 -1.98 -6.20
C PHE A 91 -7.83 -0.89 -5.53
N ILE A 92 -7.76 -0.86 -4.21
CA ILE A 92 -8.36 0.18 -3.37
C ILE A 92 -7.38 0.45 -2.23
N ALA A 93 -7.12 1.73 -1.97
CA ALA A 93 -6.42 2.19 -0.77
C ALA A 93 -7.41 2.99 0.09
N PHE A 94 -7.30 2.83 1.41
CA PHE A 94 -8.12 3.53 2.40
C PHE A 94 -7.22 4.32 3.33
N ASP A 95 -7.45 5.62 3.39
CA ASP A 95 -6.70 6.52 4.25
C ASP A 95 -7.52 6.80 5.51
N PHE A 96 -6.93 6.51 6.67
CA PHE A 96 -7.58 6.71 7.96
C PHE A 96 -6.78 7.67 8.84
N GLY A 97 -7.50 8.57 9.51
CA GLY A 97 -7.03 9.20 10.74
C GLY A 97 -7.16 8.24 11.91
N ILE A 98 -6.19 8.24 12.82
CA ILE A 98 -6.29 7.60 14.12
C ILE A 98 -6.81 8.66 15.10
N CYS A 99 -8.06 8.53 15.54
CA CYS A 99 -8.74 9.50 16.39
C CYS A 99 -9.08 8.89 17.76
N GLU A 100 -9.36 9.76 18.73
CA GLU A 100 -9.92 9.37 20.02
C GLU A 100 -11.42 9.70 20.03
N ASN A 101 -12.24 8.74 20.46
CA ASN A 101 -13.67 8.96 20.63
C ASN A 101 -14.00 9.61 21.99
N ASN A 102 -15.28 9.83 22.27
CA ASN A 102 -15.73 10.45 23.53
C ASN A 102 -15.37 9.64 24.79
N ASP A 103 -15.11 8.34 24.65
CA ASP A 103 -14.71 7.44 25.73
C ASP A 103 -13.18 7.34 25.87
N GLY A 104 -12.42 8.09 25.05
CA GLY A 104 -10.96 8.06 25.01
C GLY A 104 -10.36 6.83 24.31
N GLU A 105 -11.18 6.05 23.60
CA GLU A 105 -10.70 4.91 22.82
C GLU A 105 -10.23 5.34 21.42
N LEU A 106 -9.20 4.66 20.92
CA LEU A 106 -8.77 4.84 19.53
C LEU A 106 -9.80 4.26 18.53
N GLU A 107 -10.12 5.05 17.53
CA GLU A 107 -10.97 4.66 16.39
C GLU A 107 -10.41 5.17 15.04
N PRO A 108 -10.58 4.40 13.96
CA PRO A 108 -10.22 4.85 12.62
C PRO A 108 -11.31 5.75 12.04
N GLN A 109 -10.93 6.91 11.52
CA GLN A 109 -11.82 7.84 10.82
C GLN A 109 -11.40 7.93 9.35
N LEU A 110 -12.28 7.52 8.44
CA LEU A 110 -11.98 7.51 7.01
C LEU A 110 -11.77 8.95 6.52
N ILE A 111 -10.60 9.21 5.93
CA ILE A 111 -10.26 10.48 5.29
C ILE A 111 -10.64 10.40 3.82
N GLU A 112 -10.11 9.40 3.11
CA GLU A 112 -10.39 9.20 1.70
C GLU A 112 -10.20 7.74 1.26
N MET A 113 -10.69 7.47 0.05
CA MET A 113 -10.55 6.18 -0.63
C MET A 113 -10.03 6.44 -2.04
N GLN A 114 -9.01 5.70 -2.45
CA GLN A 114 -8.35 5.86 -3.74
C GLN A 114 -8.36 4.54 -4.52
N GLY A 115 -8.59 4.61 -5.83
CA GLY A 115 -8.54 3.45 -6.73
C GLY A 115 -7.19 3.27 -7.44
N PHE A 116 -6.12 3.93 -6.97
CA PHE A 116 -4.83 3.95 -7.64
C PHE A 116 -3.83 3.00 -6.97
N PRO A 117 -3.21 2.06 -7.71
CA PRO A 117 -2.28 1.08 -7.15
C PRO A 117 -0.85 1.63 -6.99
N SER A 118 -0.68 2.69 -6.21
CA SER A 118 0.66 3.27 -5.95
C SER A 118 1.26 2.72 -4.65
N LEU A 119 2.56 2.42 -4.67
CA LEU A 119 3.39 1.96 -3.53
C LEU A 119 3.16 0.50 -3.08
N PHE A 120 2.32 -0.27 -3.79
CA PHE A 120 2.00 -1.66 -3.45
C PHE A 120 3.19 -2.61 -3.58
N ALA A 121 4.13 -2.34 -4.48
CA ALA A 121 5.35 -3.12 -4.64
C ALA A 121 6.47 -2.60 -3.72
N PHE A 122 6.62 -1.27 -3.64
CA PHE A 122 7.63 -0.63 -2.79
C PHE A 122 7.50 -1.03 -1.31
N GLN A 123 6.29 -1.18 -0.78
CA GLN A 123 6.10 -1.58 0.62
C GLN A 123 6.73 -2.94 0.97
N ILE A 124 6.83 -3.86 0.01
CA ILE A 124 7.52 -5.15 0.20
C ILE A 124 9.00 -4.88 0.51
N TRP A 125 9.65 -4.05 -0.32
CA TRP A 125 11.04 -3.69 -0.13
C TRP A 125 11.25 -2.89 1.15
N GLN A 126 10.35 -1.95 1.44
CA GLN A 126 10.42 -1.13 2.64
C GLN A 126 10.41 -1.97 3.92
N GLU A 127 9.52 -2.96 4.00
CA GLU A 127 9.43 -3.88 5.14
C GLU A 127 10.69 -4.73 5.30
N GLU A 128 11.23 -5.26 4.20
CA GLU A 128 12.47 -6.04 4.24
C GLU A 128 13.64 -5.24 4.80
N VAL A 129 13.80 -4.00 4.34
CA VAL A 129 14.87 -3.13 4.81
C VAL A 129 14.62 -2.70 6.25
N ALA A 130 13.36 -2.41 6.62
CA ALA A 130 13.01 -2.06 8.00
C ALA A 130 13.38 -3.19 8.98
N ARG A 131 13.07 -4.44 8.68
CA ARG A 131 13.45 -5.58 9.54
C ARG A 131 14.95 -5.87 9.59
N LYS A 132 15.71 -5.48 8.56
CA LYS A 132 17.19 -5.54 8.62
C LYS A 132 17.76 -4.41 9.47
N SER A 133 17.07 -3.28 9.50
CA SER A 133 17.48 -2.11 10.27
C SER A 133 17.09 -2.24 11.74
N TRP A 134 15.90 -2.74 12.08
CA TRP A 134 15.42 -2.83 13.47
C TRP A 134 14.97 -4.25 13.81
N ASP A 135 15.17 -4.65 15.07
CA ASP A 135 14.72 -5.94 15.62
C ASP A 135 13.20 -5.96 15.87
N ILE A 136 12.42 -5.65 14.83
CA ILE A 136 10.95 -5.59 14.89
C ILE A 136 10.44 -6.95 15.39
N PRO A 137 9.65 -7.00 16.48
CA PRO A 137 9.21 -8.27 17.04
C PRO A 137 8.43 -9.10 16.01
N ALA A 138 8.68 -10.42 16.01
CA ALA A 138 8.17 -11.33 14.98
C ALA A 138 6.63 -11.44 14.95
N ASN A 139 5.95 -11.01 16.02
CA ASN A 139 4.49 -10.98 16.12
C ASN A 139 3.85 -9.71 15.51
N PHE A 140 4.64 -8.79 14.96
CA PHE A 140 4.15 -7.68 14.13
C PHE A 140 4.37 -7.98 12.66
N SER A 141 3.45 -7.54 11.81
CA SER A 141 3.52 -7.68 10.35
C SER A 141 2.76 -6.52 9.70
N PRO A 142 3.26 -5.91 8.61
CA PRO A 142 2.47 -5.00 7.79
C PRO A 142 1.50 -5.74 6.87
N TYR A 143 1.68 -7.06 6.69
CA TYR A 143 0.80 -7.88 5.88
C TYR A 143 -0.46 -8.23 6.68
N LEU A 144 -1.61 -7.82 6.15
CA LEU A 144 -2.92 -8.03 6.74
C LEU A 144 -3.57 -9.32 6.21
N ASN A 145 -4.72 -9.71 6.78
CA ASN A 145 -5.55 -10.83 6.29
C ASN A 145 -4.83 -12.18 6.16
N GLY A 146 -3.80 -12.42 6.98
CA GLY A 146 -3.04 -13.67 6.99
C GLY A 146 -2.02 -13.79 5.85
N PHE A 147 -1.81 -12.74 5.06
CA PHE A 147 -0.72 -12.70 4.11
C PHE A 147 0.64 -12.60 4.83
N ASP A 148 1.66 -13.05 4.11
CA ASP A 148 3.06 -12.81 4.36
C ASP A 148 3.68 -12.19 3.10
N LYS A 149 4.99 -11.92 3.12
CA LYS A 149 5.71 -11.38 1.96
C LYS A 149 5.45 -12.19 0.68
N THR A 150 5.56 -13.51 0.75
CA THR A 150 5.51 -14.38 -0.43
C THR A 150 4.10 -14.44 -1.00
N SER A 151 3.10 -14.66 -0.16
CA SER A 151 1.70 -14.72 -0.56
C SER A 151 1.15 -13.36 -0.99
N TYR A 152 1.58 -12.25 -0.36
CA TYR A 152 1.27 -10.91 -0.82
C TYR A 152 1.86 -10.62 -2.21
N GLN A 153 3.15 -10.91 -2.42
CA GLN A 153 3.80 -10.71 -3.72
C GLN A 153 3.13 -11.56 -4.80
N GLN A 154 2.75 -12.80 -4.48
CA GLN A 154 2.02 -13.68 -5.37
C GLN A 154 0.65 -13.09 -5.73
N LEU A 155 -0.13 -12.63 -4.75
CA LEU A 155 -1.42 -11.99 -4.98
C LEU A 155 -1.29 -10.74 -5.85
N LEU A 156 -0.30 -9.88 -5.57
CA LEU A 156 -0.02 -8.69 -6.38
C LEU A 156 0.25 -9.07 -7.85
N LYS A 157 1.05 -10.11 -8.07
CA LYS A 157 1.35 -10.63 -9.40
C LYS A 157 0.11 -11.20 -10.09
N GLU A 158 -0.71 -11.98 -9.39
CA GLU A 158 -1.96 -12.54 -9.91
C GLU A 158 -2.95 -11.45 -10.32
N ILE A 159 -3.11 -10.40 -9.51
CA ILE A 159 -4.00 -9.29 -9.82
C ILE A 159 -3.53 -8.54 -11.08
N ILE A 160 -2.22 -8.25 -11.18
CA ILE A 160 -1.67 -7.47 -12.29
C ILE A 160 -1.65 -8.26 -13.60
N LEU A 161 -1.24 -9.52 -13.56
CA LEU A 161 -1.13 -10.35 -14.78
C LEU A 161 -2.47 -10.95 -15.20
N ALA A 162 -3.39 -11.18 -14.26
CA ALA A 162 -4.59 -11.97 -14.47
C ALA A 162 -4.24 -13.30 -15.18
N ASN A 163 -4.75 -13.52 -16.41
CA ASN A 163 -4.49 -14.71 -17.21
C ASN A 163 -3.58 -14.43 -18.43
N HIS A 164 -2.82 -13.34 -18.41
CA HIS A 164 -1.94 -12.93 -19.49
C HIS A 164 -0.47 -13.25 -19.19
N ALA A 165 0.28 -13.58 -20.24
CA ALA A 165 1.74 -13.66 -20.16
C ALA A 165 2.32 -12.26 -19.90
N ALA A 166 3.39 -12.17 -19.11
CA ALA A 166 3.94 -10.90 -18.64
C ALA A 166 4.39 -9.98 -19.78
N GLU A 167 4.87 -10.53 -20.90
CA GLU A 167 5.24 -9.77 -22.09
C GLU A 167 4.06 -9.04 -22.77
N ASN A 168 2.82 -9.42 -22.44
CA ASN A 168 1.59 -8.79 -22.93
C ASN A 168 0.98 -7.81 -21.93
N VAL A 169 1.64 -7.57 -20.79
CA VAL A 169 1.17 -6.69 -19.72
C VAL A 169 2.19 -5.58 -19.51
N ILE A 170 1.71 -4.33 -19.43
CA ILE A 170 2.54 -3.15 -19.24
C ILE A 170 2.02 -2.30 -18.09
N LEU A 171 2.93 -1.58 -17.44
CA LEU A 171 2.62 -0.52 -16.48
C LEU A 171 2.68 0.82 -17.22
N LEU A 172 1.52 1.27 -17.72
CA LEU A 172 1.40 2.48 -18.53
C LEU A 172 1.25 3.72 -17.63
N GLU A 173 2.07 4.74 -17.87
CA GLU A 173 2.00 6.03 -17.18
C GLU A 173 2.50 7.18 -18.09
N LEU A 174 2.11 8.42 -17.78
CA LEU A 174 2.70 9.62 -18.34
C LEU A 174 3.94 10.03 -17.52
N PHE A 175 5.11 10.02 -18.17
CA PHE A 175 6.40 10.33 -17.55
C PHE A 175 6.71 9.51 -16.27
N PRO A 176 6.64 8.16 -16.30
CA PRO A 176 6.82 7.30 -15.12
C PRO A 176 8.11 7.62 -14.35
N HIS A 177 9.21 7.87 -15.06
CA HIS A 177 10.51 8.16 -14.47
C HIS A 177 10.61 9.54 -13.80
N LYS A 178 9.63 10.42 -14.00
CA LYS A 178 9.54 11.73 -13.33
C LYS A 178 8.60 11.72 -12.13
N GLN A 179 7.88 10.62 -11.89
CA GLN A 179 6.98 10.49 -10.75
C GLN A 179 7.79 10.44 -9.45
N LYS A 180 7.27 11.08 -8.39
CA LYS A 180 7.87 11.00 -7.04
C LYS A 180 7.87 9.59 -6.48
N THR A 181 6.91 8.77 -6.92
CA THR A 181 6.71 7.38 -6.54
C THR A 181 7.35 6.39 -7.52
N ARG A 182 8.26 6.84 -8.42
CA ARG A 182 8.89 6.00 -9.46
C ARG A 182 9.55 4.73 -8.93
N VAL A 183 10.01 4.73 -7.68
CA VAL A 183 10.57 3.53 -7.02
C VAL A 183 9.60 2.34 -7.06
N ASP A 184 8.29 2.59 -6.99
CA ASP A 184 7.27 1.55 -7.01
C ASP A 184 7.09 0.92 -8.39
N PHE A 185 7.25 1.70 -9.46
CA PHE A 185 7.26 1.19 -10.82
C PHE A 185 8.39 0.17 -10.99
N TYR A 186 9.59 0.53 -10.53
CA TYR A 186 10.77 -0.34 -10.62
C TYR A 186 10.64 -1.59 -9.74
N CYS A 187 10.12 -1.44 -8.51
CA CYS A 187 9.79 -2.59 -7.67
C CYS A 187 8.74 -3.50 -8.34
N THR A 188 7.76 -2.92 -9.03
CA THR A 188 6.74 -3.68 -9.75
C THR A 188 7.35 -4.47 -10.92
N GLU A 189 8.27 -3.87 -11.70
CA GLU A 189 9.02 -4.62 -12.73
C GLU A 189 9.79 -5.79 -12.12
N ASP A 190 10.51 -5.55 -11.03
CA ASP A 190 11.31 -6.57 -10.34
C ASP A 190 10.46 -7.75 -9.84
N TYR A 191 9.30 -7.48 -9.25
CA TYR A 191 8.48 -8.49 -8.58
C TYR A 191 7.47 -9.18 -9.51
N VAL A 192 6.95 -8.47 -10.50
CA VAL A 192 5.90 -8.97 -11.40
C VAL A 192 6.49 -9.43 -12.74
N GLY A 193 7.56 -8.77 -13.22
CA GLY A 193 8.21 -9.07 -14.49
C GLY A 193 7.60 -8.36 -15.70
N ILE A 194 6.84 -7.27 -15.48
CA ILE A 194 6.25 -6.44 -16.54
C ILE A 194 7.12 -5.23 -16.86
N LYS A 195 6.80 -4.51 -17.94
CA LYS A 195 7.53 -3.30 -18.34
C LYS A 195 6.75 -2.03 -18.07
N THR A 196 7.41 -1.03 -17.51
CA THR A 196 6.92 0.35 -17.45
C THR A 196 7.00 0.98 -18.82
N VAL A 197 5.89 1.52 -19.30
CA VAL A 197 5.79 2.16 -20.62
C VAL A 197 5.29 3.58 -20.45
N CYS A 198 6.01 4.52 -21.05
CA CYS A 198 5.58 5.92 -21.12
C CYS A 198 4.61 6.10 -22.29
N LEU A 199 3.50 6.79 -22.07
CA LEU A 199 2.53 7.09 -23.14
C LEU A 199 3.11 7.99 -24.25
N THR A 200 4.14 8.79 -23.93
CA THR A 200 4.80 9.77 -24.83
C THR A 200 6.22 9.39 -25.16
#